data_AF-A0A8G1VGS8-F1
#
_entry.id   AF-A0A8G1VGS8-F1
#
_cell.length_a   1.000
_cell.length_b   1.000
_cell.length_c   1.000
_cell.angle_alpha   90.00
_cell.angle_beta   90.00
_cell.angle_gamma   90.00
#
_symmetry.space_group_name_H-M   'P 1'
#
loop_
_entity.id
_entity.type
_entity.pdbx_description
1 polymer ?
#
loop_
_entity_poly.entity_id
_entity_poly.type
_entity_poly.pdbx_seq_one_letter_code
_entity_poly.pdbx_strand_id
1 'polypeptide(L)'
;MSTFTAWQADLFLLEHWQKDLPLSVEAQREEIFAKYVALGVCGREPYRNQQRRLEKRSVRGLPVPSQELLARIRLPAERDLNEDPCWLRTCYDPSTEGSWARIQDYIDTKVGGPVTVFNDSSLYNFGPNWEKIFLRVPQLLDNTCLFEEYEENVQEALEEGIESDETDPHRAEESGYDPEEDGNPWICFYSEYLFRLAAGHIYIVDEKTLASEGADAGTVLIIWYDECGRAIRYYREKAMHAAEIANLDPCYLKERACWNNAEIGESYKWGAPLGPPYRLE
;
A
#
# COMPACT_ATOMS: atom_id res chain seq x y z
N MET A 1 23.83 9.34 -19.44
CA MET A 1 23.26 8.00 -19.16
C MET A 1 22.43 8.11 -17.91
N SER A 2 21.16 7.70 -17.98
CA SER A 2 20.24 7.78 -16.83
C SER A 2 20.71 6.88 -15.69
N THR A 3 20.56 7.34 -14.45
CA THR A 3 20.97 6.63 -13.24
C THR A 3 19.79 6.55 -12.29
N PHE A 4 19.08 5.44 -12.34
CA PHE A 4 17.99 5.14 -11.42
C PHE A 4 17.92 3.62 -11.16
N THR A 5 17.20 3.24 -10.11
CA THR A 5 16.90 1.85 -9.77
C THR A 5 15.95 1.26 -10.81
N ALA A 6 16.28 0.10 -11.36
CA ALA A 6 15.35 -0.68 -12.16
C ALA A 6 14.43 -1.45 -11.20
N TRP A 7 13.15 -1.09 -11.17
CA TRP A 7 12.14 -1.75 -10.33
C TRP A 7 11.67 -3.06 -10.95
N GLN A 8 11.04 -3.95 -10.16
CA GLN A 8 10.47 -5.20 -10.70
C GLN A 8 9.38 -4.87 -11.73
N ALA A 9 8.55 -3.86 -11.43
CA ALA A 9 7.58 -3.31 -12.35
C ALA A 9 8.21 -2.76 -13.66
N ASP A 10 9.42 -2.19 -13.62
CA ASP A 10 10.11 -1.73 -14.83
C ASP A 10 10.50 -2.92 -15.74
N LEU A 11 10.89 -4.05 -15.15
CA LEU A 11 11.22 -5.26 -15.90
C LEU A 11 9.97 -5.89 -16.54
N PHE A 12 8.87 -5.95 -15.79
CA PHE A 12 7.57 -6.35 -16.33
C PHE A 12 7.15 -5.47 -17.50
N LEU A 13 7.30 -4.15 -17.35
CA LEU A 13 6.98 -3.16 -18.38
C LEU A 13 7.79 -3.40 -19.65
N LEU A 14 9.10 -3.63 -19.52
CA LEU A 14 9.98 -3.89 -20.66
C LEU A 14 9.62 -5.17 -21.41
N GLU A 15 9.21 -6.21 -20.70
CA GLU A 15 8.79 -7.49 -21.30
C GLU A 15 7.48 -7.35 -22.11
N HIS A 16 6.56 -6.52 -21.63
CA HIS A 16 5.22 -6.37 -22.22
C HIS A 16 5.06 -5.18 -23.16
N TRP A 17 6.08 -4.31 -23.25
CA TRP A 17 6.05 -3.13 -24.10
C TRP A 17 6.03 -3.51 -25.58
N GLN A 18 5.10 -2.95 -26.35
CA GLN A 18 5.05 -3.14 -27.81
C GLN A 18 5.11 -1.79 -28.52
N LYS A 19 6.19 -1.59 -29.28
CA LYS A 19 6.49 -0.32 -29.94
C LYS A 19 5.45 0.10 -30.97
N ASP A 20 4.80 -0.86 -31.62
CA ASP A 20 3.93 -0.64 -32.78
C ASP A 20 2.42 -0.77 -32.44
N LEU A 21 2.07 -0.80 -31.15
CA LEU A 21 0.68 -0.77 -30.70
C LEU A 21 0.06 0.60 -31.00
N PRO A 22 -1.21 0.67 -31.47
CA PRO A 22 -1.90 1.93 -31.77
C PRO A 22 -2.45 2.60 -30.50
N LEU A 23 -1.68 2.58 -29.41
CA LEU A 23 -2.01 3.20 -28.13
C LEU A 23 -1.07 4.38 -27.87
N SER A 24 -1.53 5.36 -27.08
CA SER A 24 -0.61 6.34 -26.52
C SER A 24 0.37 5.65 -25.57
N VAL A 25 1.51 6.30 -25.31
CA VAL A 25 2.52 5.80 -24.36
C VAL A 25 1.89 5.58 -22.98
N GLU A 26 1.06 6.53 -22.56
CA GLU A 26 0.37 6.51 -21.26
C GLU A 26 -0.64 5.37 -21.19
N ALA A 27 -1.47 5.18 -22.23
CA ALA A 27 -2.49 4.13 -22.25
C ALA A 27 -1.86 2.74 -22.24
N GLN A 28 -0.81 2.51 -23.04
CA GLN A 28 -0.10 1.23 -23.02
C GLN A 28 0.57 0.97 -21.67
N ARG A 29 1.20 1.99 -21.08
CA ARG A 29 1.81 1.87 -19.75
C ARG A 29 0.77 1.51 -18.69
N GLU A 30 -0.38 2.17 -18.70
CA GLU A 30 -1.47 1.90 -17.77
C GLU A 30 -2.02 0.47 -17.93
N GLU A 31 -2.26 0.01 -19.16
CA GLU A 31 -2.70 -1.37 -19.42
C GLU A 31 -1.68 -2.42 -18.93
N ILE A 32 -0.39 -2.16 -19.13
CA ILE A 32 0.67 -3.06 -18.68
C ILE A 32 0.73 -3.06 -17.15
N PHE A 33 0.70 -1.91 -16.49
CA PHE A 33 0.74 -1.86 -15.04
C PHE A 33 -0.52 -2.38 -14.37
N ALA A 34 -1.69 -2.27 -15.00
CA ALA A 34 -2.89 -2.96 -14.51
C ALA A 34 -2.70 -4.48 -14.45
N LYS A 35 -2.01 -5.07 -15.43
CA LYS A 35 -1.64 -6.50 -15.41
C LYS A 35 -0.64 -6.80 -14.31
N TYR A 36 0.35 -5.92 -14.12
CA TYR A 36 1.37 -6.08 -13.08
C TYR A 36 0.75 -6.06 -11.66
N VAL A 37 -0.17 -5.13 -11.41
CA VAL A 37 -0.90 -5.02 -10.13
C VAL A 37 -1.66 -6.32 -9.84
N ALA A 38 -2.27 -6.93 -10.84
CA ALA A 38 -3.06 -8.16 -10.70
C ALA A 38 -2.22 -9.45 -10.51
N LEU A 39 -0.89 -9.40 -10.61
CA LEU A 39 -0.04 -10.60 -10.50
C LEU A 39 0.05 -11.17 -9.07
N GLY A 40 -0.11 -10.30 -8.07
CA GLY A 40 0.24 -10.61 -6.68
C GLY A 40 1.71 -11.02 -6.48
N VAL A 41 2.04 -11.52 -5.28
CA VAL A 41 3.43 -11.85 -4.91
C VAL A 41 4.01 -12.95 -5.81
N CYS A 42 3.29 -14.06 -5.97
CA CYS A 42 3.77 -15.20 -6.76
C CYS A 42 4.09 -14.81 -8.22
N GLY A 43 3.17 -14.09 -8.88
CA GLY A 43 3.35 -13.69 -10.28
C GLY A 43 4.49 -12.67 -10.49
N ARG A 44 4.89 -11.93 -9.45
CA ARG A 44 6.00 -10.96 -9.49
C ARG A 44 7.38 -11.57 -9.21
N GLU A 45 7.44 -12.76 -8.65
CA GLU A 45 8.70 -13.42 -8.26
C GLU A 45 9.74 -13.55 -9.39
N PRO A 46 9.37 -13.83 -10.66
CA PRO A 46 10.33 -13.82 -11.76
C PRO A 46 11.03 -12.47 -11.94
N TYR A 47 10.32 -11.35 -11.78
CA TYR A 47 10.85 -10.00 -11.97
C TYR A 47 11.70 -9.56 -10.78
N ARG A 48 11.35 -9.97 -9.56
CA ARG A 48 12.24 -9.87 -8.39
C ARG A 48 13.58 -10.56 -8.64
N ASN A 49 13.54 -11.78 -9.13
CA ASN A 49 14.75 -12.56 -9.44
C ASN A 49 15.58 -11.92 -10.54
N GLN A 50 14.96 -11.37 -11.58
CA GLN A 50 15.66 -10.60 -12.61
C GLN A 50 16.31 -9.33 -12.03
N GLN A 51 15.59 -8.58 -11.20
CA GLN A 51 16.10 -7.36 -10.57
C GLN A 51 17.33 -7.64 -9.70
N ARG A 52 17.33 -8.72 -8.90
CA ARG A 52 18.47 -9.10 -8.06
C ARG A 52 19.72 -9.49 -8.85
N ARG A 53 19.56 -9.93 -10.10
CA ARG A 53 20.69 -10.22 -11.00
C ARG A 53 21.33 -8.96 -11.58
N LEU A 54 20.65 -7.81 -11.52
CA LEU A 54 21.23 -6.53 -11.93
C LEU A 54 22.20 -6.02 -10.87
N GLU A 55 23.38 -5.59 -11.30
CA GLU A 55 24.36 -4.97 -10.41
C GLU A 55 23.72 -3.75 -9.70
N LYS A 56 23.67 -3.80 -8.36
CA LYS A 56 23.04 -2.77 -7.51
C LYS A 56 21.60 -2.43 -7.91
N ARG A 57 20.86 -3.37 -8.51
CA ARG A 57 19.49 -3.15 -9.04
C ARG A 57 19.43 -1.98 -10.03
N SER A 58 20.53 -1.62 -10.67
CA SER A 58 20.63 -0.41 -11.47
C SER A 58 20.10 -0.62 -12.89
N VAL A 59 19.43 0.40 -13.44
CA VAL A 59 19.06 0.45 -14.86
C VAL A 59 20.27 0.30 -15.80
N ARG A 60 21.48 0.63 -15.34
CA ARG A 60 22.72 0.45 -16.12
C ARG A 60 23.02 -1.02 -16.45
N GLY A 61 22.47 -1.96 -15.69
CA GLY A 61 22.56 -3.39 -16.00
C GLY A 61 21.68 -3.83 -17.17
N LEU A 62 20.80 -2.95 -17.68
CA LEU A 62 19.91 -3.22 -18.81
C LEU A 62 20.50 -2.75 -20.15
N PRO A 63 20.04 -3.31 -21.29
CA PRO A 63 20.41 -2.80 -22.61
C PRO A 63 20.06 -1.31 -22.78
N VAL A 64 20.88 -0.56 -23.52
CA VAL A 64 20.70 0.89 -23.74
C VAL A 64 19.28 1.26 -24.24
N PRO A 65 18.67 0.55 -25.21
CA PRO A 65 17.30 0.86 -25.63
C PRO A 65 16.27 0.74 -24.50
N SER A 66 16.45 -0.21 -23.59
CA SER A 66 15.60 -0.38 -22.41
C SER A 66 15.77 0.79 -21.43
N GLN A 67 17.01 1.25 -21.21
CA GLN A 67 17.29 2.41 -20.37
C GLN A 67 16.59 3.67 -20.90
N GLU A 68 16.71 3.92 -22.21
CA GLU A 68 16.10 5.07 -22.89
C GLU A 68 14.57 5.01 -22.88
N LEU A 69 14.01 3.82 -23.14
CA LEU A 69 12.57 3.60 -23.08
C LEU A 69 12.04 3.90 -21.67
N LEU A 70 12.67 3.31 -20.65
CA LEU A 70 12.31 3.54 -19.26
C LEU A 70 12.41 5.02 -18.89
N ALA A 71 13.51 5.70 -19.24
CA ALA A 71 13.69 7.12 -18.95
C ALA A 71 12.61 8.03 -19.59
N ARG A 72 12.03 7.60 -20.72
CA ARG A 72 10.98 8.34 -21.43
C ARG A 72 9.58 8.13 -20.86
N ILE A 73 9.25 6.92 -20.42
CA ILE A 73 7.85 6.52 -20.12
C ILE A 73 7.46 6.63 -18.65
N ARG A 74 8.43 6.82 -17.74
CA ARG A 74 8.16 7.06 -16.32
C ARG A 74 8.91 8.29 -15.84
N LEU A 75 8.22 9.10 -15.04
CA LEU A 75 8.78 10.32 -14.50
C LEU A 75 9.80 10.00 -13.40
N PRO A 76 10.86 10.79 -13.22
CA PRO A 76 11.79 10.62 -12.10
C PRO A 76 11.11 10.60 -10.73
N ALA A 77 10.13 11.49 -10.51
CA ALA A 77 9.34 11.57 -9.28
C ALA A 77 8.49 10.31 -9.00
N GLU A 78 8.19 9.52 -10.03
CA GLU A 78 7.49 8.24 -9.88
C GLU A 78 8.45 7.07 -9.61
N ARG A 79 9.77 7.30 -9.60
CA ARG A 79 10.81 6.28 -9.44
C ARG A 79 11.66 6.44 -8.19
N ASP A 80 11.99 7.68 -7.86
CA ASP A 80 12.78 8.01 -6.68
C ASP A 80 11.86 7.99 -5.45
N LEU A 81 11.50 6.78 -5.04
CA LEU A 81 10.84 6.56 -3.76
C LEU A 81 11.89 6.69 -2.65
N ASN A 82 11.61 7.57 -1.69
CA ASN A 82 12.22 7.46 -0.38
C ASN A 82 11.64 6.20 0.28
N GLU A 83 12.39 5.60 1.21
CA GLU A 83 11.85 4.50 2.03
C GLU A 83 10.53 4.95 2.70
N ASP A 84 9.64 3.99 2.96
CA ASP A 84 8.32 4.26 3.51
C ASP A 84 8.39 5.20 4.73
N PRO A 85 7.43 6.14 4.86
CA PRO A 85 6.10 6.11 4.24
C PRO A 85 5.83 7.10 3.09
N CYS A 86 4.87 6.71 2.24
CA CYS A 86 4.38 7.52 1.12
C CYS A 86 3.10 8.30 1.46
N TRP A 87 3.04 9.56 0.99
CA TRP A 87 1.88 10.45 1.11
C TRP A 87 1.31 10.77 -0.27
N LEU A 88 -0.02 10.79 -0.39
CA LEU A 88 -0.74 11.06 -1.64
C LEU A 88 -1.82 12.12 -1.41
N ARG A 89 -1.72 13.24 -2.12
CA ARG A 89 -2.79 14.24 -2.19
C ARG A 89 -3.72 13.90 -3.35
N THR A 90 -5.03 13.84 -3.10
CA THR A 90 -6.03 13.54 -4.15
C THR A 90 -7.04 14.65 -4.39
N CYS A 91 -7.04 15.72 -3.58
CA CYS A 91 -7.91 16.89 -3.74
C CYS A 91 -7.09 18.18 -3.91
N TYR A 92 -7.43 18.96 -4.94
CA TYR A 92 -6.67 20.13 -5.39
C TYR A 92 -7.56 21.37 -5.59
N ASP A 93 -8.71 21.43 -4.92
CA ASP A 93 -9.54 22.62 -4.98
C ASP A 93 -8.78 23.84 -4.40
N PRO A 94 -8.75 25.00 -5.08
CA PRO A 94 -8.01 26.17 -4.59
C PRO A 94 -8.36 26.63 -3.17
N SER A 95 -9.59 26.38 -2.70
CA SER A 95 -10.02 26.69 -1.34
C SER A 95 -9.33 25.83 -0.27
N THR A 96 -8.75 24.68 -0.66
CA THR A 96 -8.10 23.72 0.23
C THR A 96 -6.60 23.97 0.45
N GLU A 97 -5.98 24.90 -0.29
CA GLU A 97 -4.54 25.15 -0.23
C GLU A 97 -4.05 25.56 1.17
N GLY A 98 -4.87 26.30 1.92
CA GLY A 98 -4.54 26.66 3.30
C GLY A 98 -4.49 25.44 4.23
N SER A 99 -5.39 24.48 4.06
CA SER A 99 -5.40 23.21 4.81
C SER A 99 -4.24 22.32 4.38
N TRP A 100 -3.96 22.25 3.07
CA TRP A 100 -2.83 21.51 2.53
C TRP A 100 -1.50 22.02 3.07
N ALA A 101 -1.29 23.35 3.07
CA ALA A 101 -0.05 23.95 3.57
C ALA A 101 0.23 23.56 5.04
N ARG A 102 -0.81 23.42 5.87
CA ARG A 102 -0.67 22.94 7.26
C ARG A 102 -0.29 21.47 7.33
N ILE A 103 -0.85 20.64 6.46
CA ILE A 103 -0.50 19.21 6.39
C ILE A 103 0.96 19.06 5.94
N GLN A 104 1.37 19.81 4.92
CA GLN A 104 2.75 19.82 4.44
C GLN A 104 3.72 20.26 5.55
N ASP A 105 3.37 21.29 6.33
CA ASP A 105 4.17 21.72 7.49
C ASP A 105 4.32 20.60 8.54
N TYR A 106 3.26 19.83 8.81
CA TYR A 106 3.39 18.65 9.69
C TYR A 106 4.30 17.59 9.11
N ILE A 107 4.18 17.27 7.81
CA ILE A 107 5.06 16.31 7.15
C ILE A 107 6.52 16.76 7.27
N ASP A 108 6.81 18.02 6.93
CA ASP A 108 8.17 18.57 6.90
C ASP A 108 8.81 18.69 8.29
N THR A 109 8.00 18.89 9.34
CA THR A 109 8.50 19.11 10.72
C THR A 109 8.48 17.87 11.60
N LYS A 110 7.64 16.87 11.29
CA LYS A 110 7.45 15.68 12.11
C LYS A 110 8.05 14.42 11.52
N VAL A 111 8.17 14.30 10.20
CA VAL A 111 8.82 13.14 9.58
C VAL A 111 10.33 13.34 9.63
N GLY A 112 11.03 12.46 10.33
CA GLY A 112 12.45 12.55 10.67
C GLY A 112 13.41 12.23 9.52
N GLY A 113 12.89 11.99 8.31
CA GLY A 113 13.67 11.59 7.15
C GLY A 113 13.04 12.05 5.83
N PRO A 114 13.71 11.75 4.69
CA PRO A 114 13.15 12.00 3.37
C PRO A 114 11.79 11.32 3.23
N VAL A 115 10.81 12.05 2.73
CA VAL A 115 9.42 11.58 2.57
C VAL A 115 9.01 11.70 1.11
N THR A 116 8.31 10.71 0.59
CA THR A 116 7.72 10.79 -0.74
C THR A 116 6.32 11.36 -0.64
N VAL A 117 6.10 12.53 -1.25
CA VAL A 117 4.79 13.19 -1.33
C VAL A 117 4.36 13.31 -2.78
N PHE A 118 3.33 12.55 -3.16
CA PHE A 118 2.70 12.62 -4.48
C PHE A 118 1.71 13.80 -4.51
N ASN A 119 2.17 14.96 -4.98
CA ASN A 119 1.44 16.23 -4.95
C ASN A 119 1.49 16.99 -6.30
N ASP A 120 1.08 16.34 -7.40
CA ASP A 120 0.91 16.95 -8.72
C ASP A 120 -0.53 16.71 -9.19
N SER A 121 -1.31 17.78 -9.29
CA SER A 121 -2.74 17.71 -9.64
C SER A 121 -3.01 17.14 -11.03
N SER A 122 -2.05 17.27 -11.95
CA SER A 122 -2.18 16.71 -13.30
C SER A 122 -2.02 15.19 -13.32
N LEU A 123 -1.45 14.62 -12.25
CA LEU A 123 -1.10 13.21 -12.16
C LEU A 123 -1.92 12.44 -11.11
N TYR A 124 -2.23 13.08 -9.98
CA TYR A 124 -2.71 12.39 -8.78
C TYR A 124 -4.09 12.87 -8.29
N ASN A 125 -4.78 13.69 -9.08
CA ASN A 125 -6.17 14.10 -8.80
C ASN A 125 -7.16 12.94 -9.03
N PHE A 126 -7.02 11.88 -8.24
CA PHE A 126 -7.81 10.66 -8.35
C PHE A 126 -9.15 10.74 -7.61
N GLY A 127 -9.33 11.77 -6.77
CA GLY A 127 -10.45 11.87 -5.84
C GLY A 127 -10.53 10.62 -4.96
N PRO A 128 -11.67 9.90 -4.94
CA PRO A 128 -11.83 8.69 -4.14
C PRO A 128 -11.09 7.46 -4.68
N ASN A 129 -10.68 7.45 -5.96
CA ASN A 129 -10.03 6.29 -6.60
C ASN A 129 -8.51 6.29 -6.36
N TRP A 130 -8.10 6.44 -5.10
CA TRP A 130 -6.71 6.59 -4.71
C TRP A 130 -5.84 5.40 -5.17
N GLU A 131 -6.43 4.20 -5.34
CA GLU A 131 -5.77 2.98 -5.79
C GLU A 131 -5.14 3.12 -7.18
N LYS A 132 -5.56 4.13 -7.97
CA LYS A 132 -4.90 4.48 -9.24
C LYS A 132 -3.43 4.86 -9.07
N ILE A 133 -2.98 5.16 -7.86
CA ILE A 133 -1.55 5.35 -7.58
C ILE A 133 -0.71 4.14 -7.99
N PHE A 134 -1.23 2.93 -7.86
CA PHE A 134 -0.51 1.71 -8.24
C PHE A 134 -0.33 1.56 -9.76
N LEU A 135 -1.13 2.27 -10.56
CA LEU A 135 -0.94 2.33 -12.02
C LEU A 135 0.12 3.37 -12.43
N ARG A 136 0.51 4.27 -11.53
CA ARG A 136 1.57 5.27 -11.74
C ARG A 136 2.90 4.83 -11.12
N VAL A 137 2.80 4.29 -9.91
CA VAL A 137 3.90 3.90 -9.03
C VAL A 137 3.73 2.43 -8.61
N PRO A 138 3.74 1.48 -9.58
CA PRO A 138 3.50 0.07 -9.32
C PRO A 138 4.55 -0.59 -8.40
N GLN A 139 5.73 0.02 -8.27
CA GLN A 139 6.77 -0.52 -7.39
C GLN A 139 6.46 -0.40 -5.90
N LEU A 140 5.40 0.33 -5.52
CA LEU A 140 4.83 0.24 -4.17
C LEU A 140 4.34 -1.18 -3.85
N LEU A 141 4.12 -2.01 -4.87
CA LEU A 141 3.73 -3.41 -4.74
C LEU A 141 4.88 -4.38 -5.08
N ASP A 142 6.11 -3.90 -5.31
CA ASP A 142 7.24 -4.79 -5.59
C ASP A 142 7.48 -5.75 -4.41
N ASN A 143 7.79 -7.01 -4.71
CA ASN A 143 8.01 -8.02 -3.68
C ASN A 143 9.22 -7.65 -2.81
N THR A 144 9.02 -7.56 -1.49
CA THR A 144 10.08 -7.26 -0.50
C THR A 144 10.76 -8.55 0.00
N CYS A 145 10.00 -9.63 0.18
CA CYS A 145 10.46 -10.97 0.54
C CYS A 145 10.38 -11.95 -0.64
N LEU A 146 10.74 -13.21 -0.41
CA LEU A 146 10.49 -14.32 -1.35
C LEU A 146 9.00 -14.71 -1.31
N PHE A 147 8.46 -15.25 -2.41
CA PHE A 147 7.10 -15.78 -2.41
C PHE A 147 6.90 -16.87 -1.35
N GLU A 148 7.84 -17.79 -1.20
CA GLU A 148 7.74 -18.86 -0.20
C GLU A 148 7.73 -18.30 1.23
N GLU A 149 8.55 -17.28 1.49
CA GLU A 149 8.58 -16.58 2.79
C GLU A 149 7.27 -15.82 3.04
N TYR A 150 6.72 -15.16 2.03
CA TYR A 150 5.41 -14.52 2.13
C TYR A 150 4.31 -15.54 2.44
N GLU A 151 4.26 -16.64 1.70
CA GLU A 151 3.25 -17.70 1.85
C GLU A 151 3.35 -18.35 3.24
N GLU A 152 4.54 -18.70 3.71
CA GLU A 152 4.78 -19.25 5.04
C GLU A 152 4.28 -18.29 6.14
N ASN A 153 4.67 -17.01 6.09
CA ASN A 153 4.27 -16.02 7.10
C ASN A 153 2.75 -15.77 7.11
N VAL A 154 2.11 -15.73 5.94
CA VAL A 154 0.66 -15.51 5.83
C VAL A 154 -0.10 -16.74 6.33
N GLN A 155 0.36 -17.93 5.96
CA GLN A 155 -0.25 -19.20 6.36
C GLN A 155 -0.14 -19.42 7.88
N GLU A 156 1.03 -19.23 8.47
CA GLU A 156 1.24 -19.34 9.92
C GLU A 156 0.32 -18.38 10.68
N ALA A 157 0.25 -17.12 10.27
CA ALA A 157 -0.63 -16.13 10.90
C ALA A 157 -2.12 -16.44 10.72
N LEU A 158 -2.51 -17.09 9.62
CA LEU A 158 -3.89 -17.54 9.40
C LEU A 158 -4.24 -18.69 10.32
N GLU A 159 -3.36 -19.68 10.45
CA GLU A 159 -3.53 -20.83 11.34
C GLU A 159 -3.66 -20.38 12.80
N GLU A 160 -2.78 -19.48 13.27
CA GLU A 160 -2.89 -18.87 14.59
C GLU A 160 -4.22 -18.15 14.80
N GLY A 161 -4.71 -17.43 13.78
CA GLY A 161 -6.00 -16.74 13.83
C GLY A 161 -7.18 -17.70 13.95
N ILE A 162 -7.18 -18.78 13.16
CA ILE A 162 -8.21 -19.83 13.22
C ILE A 162 -8.21 -20.52 14.59
N GLU A 163 -7.04 -20.92 15.09
CA GLU A 163 -6.93 -21.55 16.41
C GLU A 163 -7.44 -20.62 17.52
N SER A 164 -7.13 -19.32 17.45
CA SER A 164 -7.59 -18.35 18.44
C SER A 164 -9.11 -18.14 18.40
N ASP A 165 -9.71 -18.08 17.20
CA ASP A 165 -11.16 -17.96 17.00
C ASP A 165 -11.90 -19.23 17.49
N GLU A 166 -11.38 -20.42 17.18
CA GLU A 166 -11.97 -21.71 17.60
C GLU A 166 -11.86 -21.97 19.10
N THR A 167 -10.81 -21.46 19.76
CA THR A 167 -10.59 -21.65 21.20
C THR A 167 -11.23 -20.58 22.07
N ASP A 168 -11.73 -19.48 21.49
CA ASP A 168 -12.38 -18.38 22.22
C ASP A 168 -13.56 -18.84 23.09
N PRO A 169 -14.48 -19.72 22.64
CA PRO A 169 -15.58 -20.21 23.48
C PRO A 169 -15.08 -20.93 24.75
N HIS A 170 -14.00 -21.70 24.66
CA HIS A 170 -13.40 -22.35 25.82
C HIS A 170 -12.74 -21.34 26.77
N ARG A 171 -12.07 -20.31 26.24
CA ARG A 171 -11.49 -19.23 27.06
C ARG A 171 -12.58 -18.42 27.77
N ALA A 172 -13.71 -18.22 27.12
CA ALA A 172 -14.89 -17.58 27.68
C ALA A 172 -15.47 -18.38 28.84
N GLU A 173 -15.59 -19.71 28.69
CA GLU A 173 -16.00 -20.62 29.77
C GLU A 173 -15.05 -20.57 30.97
N GLU A 174 -13.73 -20.59 30.75
CA GLU A 174 -12.73 -20.55 31.83
C GLU A 174 -12.66 -19.20 32.55
N SER A 175 -12.78 -18.11 31.80
CA SER A 175 -12.63 -16.74 32.31
C SER A 175 -13.95 -16.13 32.80
N GLY A 176 -15.08 -16.74 32.43
CA GLY A 176 -16.42 -16.30 32.81
C GLY A 176 -16.90 -15.04 32.11
N TYR A 177 -16.37 -14.70 30.93
CA TYR A 177 -16.94 -13.65 30.07
C TYR A 177 -17.93 -14.25 29.08
N ASP A 178 -18.89 -13.46 28.60
CA ASP A 178 -19.83 -13.89 27.55
C ASP A 178 -19.18 -13.63 26.18
N PRO A 179 -18.90 -14.64 25.35
CA PRO A 179 -18.27 -14.43 24.05
C PRO A 179 -19.20 -13.73 23.04
N GLU A 180 -20.52 -13.71 23.24
CA GLU A 180 -21.44 -12.95 22.38
C GLU A 180 -21.53 -11.47 22.79
N GLU A 181 -21.41 -11.15 24.08
CA GLU A 181 -21.51 -9.75 24.58
C GLU A 181 -20.15 -9.09 24.81
N ASP A 182 -19.18 -9.83 25.32
CA ASP A 182 -17.84 -9.38 25.74
C ASP A 182 -16.71 -9.96 24.87
N GLY A 183 -17.03 -10.85 23.93
CA GLY A 183 -16.06 -11.48 23.04
C GLY A 183 -15.35 -10.48 22.15
N ASN A 184 -14.10 -10.80 21.82
CA ASN A 184 -13.35 -9.98 20.88
C ASN A 184 -14.03 -10.03 19.50
N PRO A 185 -14.20 -8.90 18.81
CA PRO A 185 -14.64 -8.92 17.41
C PRO A 185 -13.74 -9.84 16.59
N TRP A 186 -14.31 -10.57 15.61
CA TRP A 186 -13.54 -11.54 14.81
C TRP A 186 -12.22 -10.98 14.26
N ILE A 187 -12.21 -9.69 13.91
CA ILE A 187 -11.04 -8.96 13.39
C ILE A 187 -9.83 -9.06 14.33
N CYS A 188 -10.05 -9.16 15.64
CA CYS A 188 -9.00 -9.30 16.63
C CYS A 188 -8.27 -10.64 16.51
N PHE A 189 -8.96 -11.74 16.20
CA PHE A 189 -8.33 -13.06 16.01
C PHE A 189 -7.43 -13.07 14.77
N TYR A 190 -7.85 -12.41 13.69
CA TYR A 190 -7.14 -12.40 12.41
C TYR A 190 -6.28 -11.15 12.19
N SER A 191 -5.98 -10.39 13.25
CA SER A 191 -5.26 -9.12 13.14
C SER A 191 -3.84 -9.29 12.60
N GLU A 192 -3.10 -10.32 13.05
CA GLU A 192 -1.76 -10.61 12.54
C GLU A 192 -1.83 -11.09 11.08
N TYR A 193 -2.77 -11.97 10.73
CA TYR A 193 -2.99 -12.42 9.35
C TYR A 193 -3.22 -11.24 8.39
N LEU A 194 -4.14 -10.34 8.74
CA LEU A 194 -4.40 -9.13 7.95
C LEU A 194 -3.17 -8.23 7.84
N PHE A 195 -2.33 -8.17 8.88
CA PHE A 195 -1.09 -7.41 8.86
C PHE A 195 -0.05 -8.05 7.94
N ARG A 196 0.06 -9.39 7.92
CA ARG A 196 0.98 -10.13 7.05
C ARG A 196 0.60 -10.07 5.57
N LEU A 197 -0.68 -9.89 5.26
CA LEU A 197 -1.14 -9.63 3.89
C LEU A 197 -0.70 -8.26 3.36
N ALA A 198 -0.40 -7.29 4.23
CA ALA A 198 -0.10 -5.93 3.81
C ALA A 198 1.23 -5.86 3.05
N ALA A 199 1.17 -5.44 1.78
CA ALA A 199 2.35 -5.12 0.99
C ALA A 199 2.95 -3.76 1.40
N GLY A 200 2.13 -2.88 1.96
CA GLY A 200 2.56 -1.59 2.47
C GLY A 200 1.39 -0.77 3.03
N HIS A 201 1.67 0.50 3.29
CA HIS A 201 0.63 1.46 3.67
C HIS A 201 0.88 2.83 3.04
N ILE A 202 -0.18 3.63 2.90
CA ILE A 202 -0.14 4.96 2.26
C ILE A 202 -1.01 5.95 3.03
N TYR A 203 -0.55 7.20 3.10
CA TYR A 203 -1.24 8.31 3.74
C TYR A 203 -1.96 9.15 2.69
N ILE A 204 -3.29 9.16 2.73
CA ILE A 204 -4.14 9.87 1.77
C ILE A 204 -4.62 11.18 2.38
N VAL A 205 -4.34 12.27 1.66
CA VAL A 205 -4.84 13.61 1.92
C VAL A 205 -5.94 13.91 0.89
N ASP A 206 -7.16 13.54 1.25
CA ASP A 206 -8.35 13.63 0.40
C ASP A 206 -9.17 14.90 0.69
N GLU A 207 -10.32 15.02 0.01
CA GLU A 207 -11.25 16.12 0.21
C GLU A 207 -11.71 16.24 1.68
N LYS A 208 -11.94 15.11 2.37
CA LYS A 208 -12.37 15.11 3.77
C LYS A 208 -11.27 15.60 4.69
N THR A 209 -10.03 15.18 4.45
CA THR A 209 -8.86 15.66 5.19
C THR A 209 -8.72 17.18 5.09
N LEU A 210 -8.97 17.74 3.90
CA LEU A 210 -8.75 19.17 3.63
C LEU A 210 -9.96 20.07 3.92
N ALA A 211 -11.12 19.48 4.22
CA ALA A 211 -12.33 20.21 4.55
C ALA A 211 -12.13 21.17 5.74
N SER A 212 -12.84 22.30 5.72
CA SER A 212 -12.78 23.29 6.80
C SER A 212 -13.56 22.88 8.05
N GLU A 213 -14.51 21.96 7.90
CA GLU A 213 -15.41 21.48 8.96
C GLU A 213 -15.81 20.02 8.72
N GLY A 214 -16.37 19.39 9.74
CA GLY A 214 -16.75 17.97 9.73
C GLY A 214 -15.87 17.12 10.64
N ALA A 215 -16.35 15.93 11.00
CA ALA A 215 -15.65 15.02 11.90
C ALA A 215 -14.28 14.57 11.36
N ASP A 216 -14.16 14.47 10.03
CA ASP A 216 -12.95 14.02 9.34
C ASP A 216 -12.02 15.18 8.93
N ALA A 217 -12.40 16.44 9.15
CA ALA A 217 -11.58 17.60 8.82
C ALA A 217 -10.25 17.57 9.58
N GLY A 218 -9.14 17.70 8.85
CA GLY A 218 -7.79 17.61 9.41
C GLY A 218 -7.35 16.20 9.81
N THR A 219 -8.11 15.16 9.41
CA THR A 219 -7.71 13.76 9.60
C THR A 219 -7.24 13.15 8.28
N VAL A 220 -6.04 12.59 8.30
CA VAL A 220 -5.40 11.89 7.17
C VAL A 220 -5.89 10.44 7.18
N LEU A 221 -6.24 9.94 6.00
CA LEU A 221 -6.67 8.56 5.83
C LEU A 221 -5.44 7.67 5.63
N ILE A 222 -5.15 6.79 6.57
CA ILE A 222 -4.09 5.79 6.47
C ILE A 222 -4.71 4.51 5.92
N ILE A 223 -4.12 3.94 4.88
CA ILE A 223 -4.60 2.71 4.24
C ILE A 223 -3.48 1.69 4.21
N TRP A 224 -3.74 0.50 4.74
CA TRP A 224 -2.92 -0.68 4.53
C TRP A 224 -3.47 -1.43 3.34
N TYR A 225 -2.61 -1.73 2.37
CA TYR A 225 -3.01 -2.37 1.12
C TYR A 225 -2.26 -3.69 0.93
N ASP A 226 -2.93 -4.62 0.25
CA ASP A 226 -2.37 -5.92 -0.06
C ASP A 226 -1.50 -5.92 -1.32
N GLU A 227 -1.02 -7.09 -1.72
CA GLU A 227 -0.16 -7.29 -2.88
C GLU A 227 -0.79 -6.83 -4.21
N CYS A 228 -2.12 -6.73 -4.29
CA CYS A 228 -2.86 -6.25 -5.44
C CYS A 228 -3.34 -4.79 -5.29
N GLY A 229 -2.93 -4.09 -4.22
CA GLY A 229 -3.33 -2.72 -3.94
C GLY A 229 -4.76 -2.57 -3.39
N ARG A 230 -5.40 -3.66 -2.95
CA ARG A 230 -6.73 -3.59 -2.32
C ARG A 230 -6.57 -3.16 -0.86
N ALA A 231 -7.45 -2.29 -0.37
CA ALA A 231 -7.44 -1.91 1.04
C ALA A 231 -7.76 -3.11 1.93
N ILE A 232 -6.85 -3.43 2.84
CA ILE A 232 -7.03 -4.42 3.91
C ILE A 232 -7.71 -3.74 5.09
N ARG A 233 -7.13 -2.64 5.56
CA ARG A 233 -7.64 -1.82 6.66
C ARG A 233 -7.42 -0.34 6.36
N TYR A 234 -8.28 0.51 6.92
CA TYR A 234 -8.11 1.95 6.83
C TYR A 234 -8.54 2.65 8.12
N TYR A 235 -7.87 3.75 8.43
CA TYR A 235 -8.11 4.52 9.65
C TYR A 235 -7.88 6.00 9.40
N ARG A 236 -8.68 6.86 10.04
CA ARG A 236 -8.48 8.32 10.01
C ARG A 236 -7.77 8.79 11.25
N GLU A 237 -6.61 9.38 11.08
CA GLU A 237 -5.79 9.91 12.16
C GLU A 237 -5.57 11.41 11.99
N LYS A 238 -5.49 12.17 13.08
CA LYS A 238 -5.19 13.60 13.02
C LYS A 238 -3.86 13.82 12.31
N ALA A 239 -3.81 14.79 11.39
CA ALA A 239 -2.66 15.02 10.52
C ALA A 239 -1.29 15.04 11.23
N MET A 240 -1.21 15.75 12.36
CA MET A 240 0.01 15.81 13.17
C MET A 240 0.42 14.43 13.71
N HIS A 241 -0.53 13.65 14.24
CA HIS A 241 -0.25 12.31 14.74
C HIS A 241 0.08 11.34 13.61
N ALA A 242 -0.59 11.45 12.45
CA ALA A 242 -0.27 10.66 11.27
C ALA A 242 1.19 10.89 10.83
N ALA A 243 1.66 12.13 10.85
CA ALA A 243 3.05 12.49 10.55
C ALA A 243 4.05 12.00 11.62
N GLU A 244 3.63 11.84 12.88
CA GLU A 244 4.46 11.24 13.93
C GLU A 244 4.54 9.72 13.78
N ILE A 245 3.41 9.05 13.50
CA ILE A 245 3.30 7.61 13.25
C ILE A 245 4.13 7.20 12.02
N ALA A 246 4.23 8.08 11.02
CA ALA A 246 5.05 7.89 9.83
C ALA A 246 6.54 7.62 10.11
N ASN A 247 7.05 7.91 11.32
CA ASN A 247 8.42 7.60 11.71
C ASN A 247 8.60 6.19 12.29
N LEU A 248 7.51 5.47 12.52
CA LEU A 248 7.58 4.16 13.14
C LEU A 248 7.94 3.11 12.10
N ASP A 249 8.83 2.19 12.49
CA ASP A 249 9.02 0.97 11.72
C ASP A 249 7.65 0.27 11.56
N PRO A 250 7.31 -0.22 10.35
CA PRO A 250 6.06 -0.91 10.10
C PRO A 250 5.74 -1.99 11.14
N CYS A 251 6.72 -2.71 11.67
CA CYS A 251 6.49 -3.75 12.68
C CYS A 251 5.83 -3.24 13.98
N TYR A 252 5.96 -1.95 14.31
CA TYR A 252 5.31 -1.35 15.47
C TYR A 252 3.92 -0.80 15.18
N LEU A 253 3.51 -0.69 13.91
CA LEU A 253 2.19 -0.15 13.57
C LEU A 253 1.07 -1.06 14.03
N LYS A 254 1.28 -2.38 14.02
CA LYS A 254 0.28 -3.36 14.48
C LYS A 254 -0.09 -3.24 15.96
N GLU A 255 0.77 -2.64 16.77
CA GLU A 255 0.54 -2.41 18.21
C GLU A 255 -0.17 -1.07 18.47
N ARG A 256 -0.40 -0.26 17.43
CA ARG A 256 -0.98 1.08 17.58
C ARG A 256 -2.50 1.07 17.41
N ALA A 257 -3.12 2.08 18.04
CA ALA A 257 -4.54 2.33 17.90
C ALA A 257 -4.98 2.51 16.44
N CYS A 258 -4.12 3.07 15.57
CA CYS A 258 -4.44 3.25 14.16
C CYS A 258 -4.61 1.93 13.41
N TRP A 259 -3.95 0.84 13.83
CA TRP A 259 -4.18 -0.49 13.28
C TRP A 259 -5.37 -1.17 13.98
N ASN A 260 -5.34 -1.22 15.31
CA ASN A 260 -6.33 -1.98 16.08
C ASN A 260 -7.76 -1.45 15.91
N ASN A 261 -7.92 -0.13 15.77
CA ASN A 261 -9.21 0.52 15.57
C ASN A 261 -9.53 0.78 14.08
N ALA A 262 -8.71 0.29 13.16
CA ALA A 262 -8.96 0.47 11.73
C ALA A 262 -10.20 -0.31 11.29
N GLU A 263 -10.98 0.33 10.42
CA GLU A 263 -12.06 -0.31 9.69
C GLU A 263 -11.49 -1.31 8.68
N ILE A 264 -12.25 -2.38 8.42
CA ILE A 264 -11.87 -3.41 7.45
C ILE A 264 -12.27 -2.98 6.03
N GLY A 265 -11.39 -3.20 5.07
CA GLY A 265 -11.65 -2.94 3.66
C GLY A 265 -12.73 -3.87 3.09
N GLU A 266 -13.47 -3.39 2.08
CA GLU A 266 -14.63 -4.10 1.51
C GLU A 266 -14.30 -5.53 1.03
N SER A 267 -13.11 -5.76 0.48
CA SER A 267 -12.71 -7.08 -0.03
C SER A 267 -12.47 -8.12 1.08
N TYR A 268 -12.27 -7.64 2.32
CA TYR A 268 -11.89 -8.42 3.49
C TYR A 268 -13.00 -8.51 4.54
N LYS A 269 -14.17 -7.94 4.25
CA LYS A 269 -15.34 -8.05 5.12
C LYS A 269 -15.83 -9.49 5.22
N TRP A 270 -16.56 -9.79 6.29
CA TRP A 270 -17.24 -11.06 6.44
C TRP A 270 -18.09 -11.40 5.21
N GLY A 271 -17.88 -12.57 4.63
CA GLY A 271 -18.55 -13.05 3.42
C GLY A 271 -18.02 -12.48 2.10
N ALA A 272 -17.03 -11.59 2.14
CA ALA A 272 -16.32 -11.14 0.95
C ALA A 272 -15.32 -12.21 0.47
N PRO A 273 -14.86 -12.17 -0.80
CA PRO A 273 -13.98 -13.20 -1.35
C PRO A 273 -12.65 -13.40 -0.62
N LEU A 274 -12.13 -12.36 0.05
CA LEU A 274 -10.88 -12.41 0.82
C LEU A 274 -11.12 -12.26 2.32
N GLY A 275 -12.39 -12.29 2.75
CA GLY A 275 -12.77 -12.18 4.16
C GLY A 275 -13.18 -13.52 4.75
N PRO A 276 -13.48 -13.55 6.04
CA PRO A 276 -13.91 -14.76 6.72
C PRO A 276 -15.29 -15.24 6.24
N PRO A 277 -15.67 -16.52 6.48
CA PRO A 277 -14.89 -17.52 7.22
C PRO A 277 -13.69 -18.01 6.39
N TYR A 278 -12.51 -17.93 6.99
CA TYR A 278 -11.30 -18.46 6.37
C TYR A 278 -11.28 -19.98 6.49
N ARG A 279 -10.66 -20.64 5.52
CA ARG A 279 -10.49 -22.09 5.53
C ARG A 279 -9.07 -22.41 5.10
N LEU A 280 -8.45 -23.35 5.81
CA LEU A 280 -7.22 -23.98 5.36
C LEU A 280 -7.63 -24.94 4.23
N GLU A 281 -7.10 -24.73 3.03
CA GLU A 281 -7.25 -25.67 1.90
C GLU A 281 -6.22 -26.80 1.99
#